data_AF-A0A3P4AUN0-F1
#
_entry.id   AF-A0A3P4AUN0-F1
#
_cell.length_a   1.000
_cell.length_b   1.000
_cell.length_c   1.000
_cell.angle_alpha   90.00
_cell.angle_beta   90.00
_cell.angle_gamma   90.00
#
_symmetry.space_group_name_H-M   'P 1'
#
loop_
_entity.id
_entity.type
_entity.pdbx_description
1 polymer ?
#
loop_
_entity_poly.entity_id
_entity_poly.type
_entity_poly.pdbx_seq_one_letter_code
_entity_poly.pdbx_strand_id
1 'polypeptide(L)' 'MRAPEESLREVLARFPQVQAAFLFGSRAEGRARADSDWDLALLLVQREAIKRRWLDPS' A
#
# COMPACT_ATOMS: atom_id res chain seq x y z
N MET A 1 4.05 13.50 18.40
CA MET A 1 3.44 12.97 17.16
C MET A 1 4.43 11.98 16.55
N ARG A 2 3.99 10.78 16.18
CA ARG A 2 4.86 9.86 15.41
C ARG A 2 4.99 10.37 13.98
N ALA A 3 6.10 10.04 13.34
CA ALA A 3 6.25 10.31 11.91
C ALA A 3 5.22 9.46 11.14
N PRO A 4 4.55 10.00 10.10
CA PRO A 4 3.55 9.25 9.32
C PRO A 4 4.04 7.88 8.81
N GLU A 5 5.33 7.76 8.53
CA GLU A 5 6.02 6.55 8.09
C GLU A 5 6.00 5.44 9.16
N GLU A 6 6.02 5.81 10.44
CA GLU A 6 5.97 4.87 11.56
C GLU A 6 4.58 4.24 11.66
N SER A 7 3.53 5.05 11.51
CA SER A 7 2.13 4.58 11.43
C SER A 7 1.91 3.64 10.23
N LEU A 8 2.57 3.90 9.10
CA LEU A 8 2.43 3.08 7.91
C LEU A 8 3.00 1.68 8.09
N ARG A 9 4.17 1.55 8.75
CA ARG A 9 4.73 0.23 9.10
C ARG A 9 3.80 -0.57 9.99
N GLU A 10 3.22 0.05 11.01
CA GLU A 10 2.27 -0.62 11.91
C GLU A 10 1.02 -1.11 11.18
N VAL A 11 0.50 -0.32 10.24
CA VAL A 11 -0.64 -0.73 9.41
C VAL A 11 -0.27 -1.90 8.51
N LEU A 12 0.85 -1.80 7.78
CA LEU A 12 1.29 -2.85 6.84
C LEU A 12 1.59 -4.17 7.56
N ALA A 13 2.13 -4.12 8.79
CA ALA A 13 2.40 -5.31 9.60
C ALA A 13 1.13 -6.13 9.95
N ARG A 14 -0.07 -5.54 9.86
CA ARG A 14 -1.36 -6.23 10.07
C ARG A 14 -1.81 -7.05 8.86
N PHE A 15 -1.10 -6.96 7.73
CA PHE A 15 -1.42 -7.68 6.50
C PHE A 15 -0.27 -8.61 6.11
N PRO A 16 -0.21 -9.84 6.64
CA PRO A 16 0.89 -10.78 6.38
C PRO A 16 1.10 -11.13 4.91
N GLN A 17 0.10 -10.92 4.05
CA GLN A 17 0.22 -11.10 2.61
C GLN A 17 1.10 -10.03 1.94
N VAL A 18 1.31 -8.87 2.58
CA VAL A 18 2.17 -7.81 2.04
C VAL A 18 3.62 -8.21 2.25
N GLN A 19 4.33 -8.50 1.16
CA GLN A 19 5.77 -8.79 1.19
C GLN A 19 6.61 -7.52 1.18
N ALA A 20 6.17 -6.50 0.44
CA ALA A 20 6.84 -5.21 0.36
C ALA A 20 5.84 -4.09 0.01
N ALA A 21 6.18 -2.87 0.41
CA ALA A 21 5.49 -1.66 0.01
C ALA A 21 6.51 -0.66 -0.53
N PHE A 22 6.26 -0.12 -1.71
CA PHE A 22 7.12 0.87 -2.37
C PHE A 22 6.42 2.22 -2.36
N LEU A 23 7.09 3.23 -1.81
CA LEU A 23 6.64 4.61 -1.89
C LEU A 23 6.92 5.16 -3.28
N PHE A 24 5.91 5.79 -3.89
CA PHE A 24 6.07 6.54 -5.13
C PHE A 24 5.33 7.88 -5.05
N GLY A 25 5.30 8.60 -6.15
CA GLY A 25 4.61 9.89 -6.24
C GLY A 25 5.32 11.00 -5.44
N SER A 26 4.56 12.04 -5.10
CA SER A 26 5.12 13.32 -4.63
C SER A 26 6.01 13.19 -3.40
N ARG A 27 5.74 12.23 -2.51
CA ARG A 27 6.52 11.99 -1.29
C ARG A 27 7.86 11.33 -1.57
N ALA A 28 7.90 10.38 -2.52
CA ALA A 28 9.15 9.79 -2.97
C ALA A 28 10.04 10.81 -3.70
N GLU A 29 9.43 11.75 -4.41
CA GLU A 29 10.14 12.77 -5.19
C GLU A 29 10.52 14.04 -4.40
N GLY A 30 10.15 14.11 -3.11
CA GLY A 30 10.40 15.29 -2.27
C GLY A 30 9.59 16.53 -2.64
N ARG A 31 8.49 16.36 -3.40
CA ARG A 31 7.58 17.46 -3.84
C ARG A 31 6.25 17.49 -3.07
N ALA A 32 6.12 16.66 -2.04
CA ALA A 32 4.90 16.57 -1.25
C ALA A 32 4.66 17.81 -0.40
N ARG A 33 3.39 18.23 -0.36
CA ARG A 33 2.86 19.24 0.57
C ARG A 33 2.27 18.57 1.81
N ALA A 34 1.89 19.38 2.79
CA ALA A 34 1.27 18.89 4.03
C ALA A 34 -0.02 18.08 3.78
N ASP A 35 -0.77 18.43 2.73
CA ASP A 35 -2.03 17.80 2.33
C ASP A 35 -1.86 16.69 1.28
N SER A 36 -0.63 16.35 0.90
CA SER A 36 -0.40 15.35 -0.14
C SER A 36 -0.67 13.93 0.37
N ASP A 37 -1.27 13.12 -0.50
CA ASP A 37 -1.54 11.71 -0.24
C ASP A 37 -0.28 10.85 -0.10
N TRP A 38 -0.47 9.60 0.29
CA TRP A 38 0.57 8.56 0.35
C TRP A 38 0.31 7.51 -0.72
N ASP A 39 1.11 7.52 -1.78
CA ASP A 39 1.02 6.57 -2.88
C ASP A 39 1.93 5.36 -2.62
N LEU A 40 1.32 4.16 -2.53
CA LEU A 40 2.04 2.92 -2.23
C LEU A 40 1.71 1.81 -3.23
N ALA A 41 2.74 1.17 -3.75
CA ALA A 41 2.61 -0.05 -4.52
C ALA A 41 2.92 -1.24 -3.61
N LEU A 42 2.00 -2.21 -3.52
CA LEU A 42 2.14 -3.37 -2.65
C LEU A 42 2.51 -4.61 -3.46
N LEU A 43 3.60 -5.27 -3.06
CA LEU A 43 3.92 -6.62 -3.51
C LEU A 43 3.27 -7.61 -2.55
N LEU A 44 2.37 -8.45 -3.05
CA LEU A 44 1.66 -9.44 -2.25
C LEU A 44 2.21 -10.84 -2.50
N VAL A 45 2.28 -11.69 -1.47
CA VAL A 45 2.50 -13.13 -1.66
C VAL A 45 1.17 -13.74 -2.08
N GLN A 46 1.12 -14.32 -3.27
CA GLN A 46 -0.03 -15.14 -3.65
C GLN A 46 0.13 -16.50 -2.96
N ARG A 47 -0.57 -16.69 -1.84
CA ARG A 47 -0.96 -18.02 -1.41
C ARG A 47 -2.31 -18.32 -2.06
N GLU A 48 -2.26 -18.92 -3.24
CA GLU A 48 -3.41 -19.42 -4.02
C GLU A 48 -4.73 -18.66 -3.82
N ALA A 49 -4.94 -17.60 -4.60
CA ALA A 49 -6.25 -16.99 -4.68
C ALA A 49 -7.16 -17.85 -5.57
N ILE A 50 -8.12 -18.57 -4.96
CA ILE A 50 -9.31 -19.04 -5.67
C ILE A 50 -9.91 -17.83 -6.39
N LYS A 51 -9.89 -17.83 -7.73
CA LYS A 51 -10.54 -16.83 -8.57
C LYS A 51 -12.03 -16.73 -8.21
N ARG A 52 -12.41 -15.80 -7.34
CA ARG A 52 -13.79 -15.34 -7.24
C ARG A 52 -13.96 -14.18 -8.21
N ARG A 53 -14.44 -14.58 -9.39
CA ARG A 53 -15.11 -13.80 -10.44
C ARG A 53 -15.63 -12.45 -9.94
N TRP A 54 -14.90 -11.39 -10.25
CA TRP A 54 -15.43 -10.06 -10.43
C TRP A 54 -15.23 -9.74 -11.91
N LEU A 55 -16.36 -9.73 -12.62
CA LEU A 55 -16.68 -9.31 -13.99
C LEU A 55 -17.75 -10.28 -14.51
N ASP A 56 -18.94 -10.20 -13.93
CA ASP A 56 -20.17 -10.52 -14.65
C ASP A 56 -20.70 -9.18 -15.17
N PRO A 57 -20.56 -8.86 -16.47
CA PRO A 57 -21.35 -7.83 -17.09
C PRO A 57 -22.70 -8.45 -17.45
N SER A 58 -23.72 -8.18 -16.64
CA SER A 58 -25.11 -8.19 -17.10
C SER A 58 -25.34 -7.05 -18.08
#